data_AF-A0A4Q0S1F2-F1
#
_entry.id   AF-A0A4Q0S1F2-F1
#
_cell.length_a   1.000
_cell.length_b   1.000
_cell.length_c   1.000
_cell.angle_alpha   90.00
_cell.angle_beta   90.00
_cell.angle_gamma   90.00
#
_symmetry.space_group_name_H-M   'P 1'
#
loop_
_entity.id
_entity.type
_entity.pdbx_description
1 polymer ?
#
loop_
_entity_poly.entity_id
_entity_poly.type
_entity_poly.pdbx_seq_one_letter_code
_entity_poly.pdbx_strand_id
1 'polypeptide(L)'
;MARKLKTFQTSLGFYDLAIAAPSMKAALEAWGAGSNLFHQGVAKETDDLDVVAATMSKPGVVLKRPAGSNGRFAEQSDLPSDLGSGENGVRRGRQRPKPAKRAAPKISEREARKAAADFEKEQKRRDAERRREQVARERERKRRERATAKAQAALDKAQREHERKAADIQAEVEALEKRSRAEDDRWEKQRERL
;
A
#
# COMPACT_ATOMS: atom_id res chain seq x y z
N MET A 1 -14.30 23.48 10.21
CA MET A 1 -13.13 24.29 10.63
C MET A 1 -12.05 24.19 9.56
N ALA A 2 -11.56 25.32 9.04
CA ALA A 2 -10.45 25.32 8.08
C ALA A 2 -9.18 24.83 8.79
N ARG A 3 -8.60 23.73 8.29
CA ARG A 3 -7.38 23.16 8.89
C ARG A 3 -6.16 23.95 8.40
N LYS A 4 -5.15 24.10 9.26
CA LYS A 4 -3.89 24.76 8.91
C LYS A 4 -3.27 24.08 7.69
N LEU A 5 -3.01 24.85 6.64
CA LEU A 5 -2.36 24.36 5.44
C LEU A 5 -0.89 24.08 5.73
N LYS A 6 -0.42 22.93 5.24
CA LYS A 6 0.96 22.46 5.31
C LYS A 6 1.46 22.22 3.89
N THR A 7 2.76 22.35 3.73
CA THR A 7 3.41 22.29 2.42
C THR A 7 4.14 20.98 2.29
N PHE A 8 3.74 20.23 1.28
CA PHE A 8 4.27 18.91 1.03
C PHE A 8 5.00 18.91 -0.31
N GLN A 9 6.15 18.25 -0.33
CA GLN A 9 6.97 18.05 -1.51
C GLN A 9 7.12 16.56 -1.78
N THR A 10 7.09 16.18 -3.05
CA THR A 10 7.40 14.83 -3.50
C THR A 10 8.14 14.89 -4.82
N SER A 11 8.93 13.88 -5.14
CA SER A 11 9.54 13.71 -6.46
C SER A 11 8.85 12.56 -7.18
N LEU A 12 8.06 12.88 -8.22
CA LEU A 12 7.35 11.90 -9.04
C LEU A 12 7.87 11.93 -10.48
N GLY A 13 8.64 10.91 -10.83
CA GLY A 13 9.23 10.76 -12.16
C GLY A 13 10.23 11.87 -12.46
N PHE A 14 9.93 12.71 -13.46
CA PHE A 14 10.79 13.80 -13.91
C PHE A 14 10.50 15.13 -13.23
N TYR A 15 9.56 15.18 -12.28
CA TYR A 15 9.17 16.41 -11.61
C TYR A 15 9.24 16.31 -10.09
N ASP A 16 9.77 17.35 -9.47
CA ASP A 16 9.46 17.69 -8.10
C ASP A 16 8.11 18.39 -8.07
N LEU A 17 7.20 17.89 -7.26
CA LEU A 17 5.87 18.43 -7.05
C LEU A 17 5.80 19.05 -5.65
N ALA A 18 5.18 20.21 -5.54
CA ALA A 18 4.89 20.85 -4.27
C ALA A 18 3.43 21.28 -4.20
N ILE A 19 2.79 21.10 -3.04
CA ILE A 19 1.40 21.52 -2.81
C ILE A 19 1.20 22.00 -1.37
N ALA A 20 0.42 23.06 -1.20
CA ALA A 20 -0.13 23.45 0.10
C ALA A 20 -1.48 22.74 0.29
N ALA A 21 -1.53 21.82 1.24
CA ALA A 21 -2.69 20.98 1.51
C ALA A 21 -2.99 20.91 3.03
N PRO A 22 -4.25 20.67 3.43
CA PRO A 22 -4.63 20.59 4.85
C PRO A 22 -4.19 19.29 5.55
N SER A 23 -3.75 18.27 4.79
CA SER A 23 -3.27 17.00 5.33
C SER A 23 -2.42 16.23 4.30
N MET A 24 -1.61 15.28 4.77
CA MET A 24 -0.83 14.37 3.92
C MET A 24 -1.71 13.62 2.90
N LYS A 25 -2.92 13.20 3.30
CA LYS A 25 -3.87 12.52 2.42
C LYS A 25 -4.33 13.41 1.26
N ALA A 26 -4.64 14.68 1.54
CA ALA A 26 -5.06 15.63 0.51
C ALA A 26 -3.93 15.94 -0.49
N ALA A 27 -2.67 15.94 -0.02
CA ALA A 27 -1.51 16.05 -0.91
C ALA A 27 -1.38 14.83 -1.85
N LEU A 28 -1.54 13.60 -1.31
CA LEU A 28 -1.51 12.38 -2.11
C LEU A 28 -2.62 12.35 -3.18
N GLU A 29 -3.82 12.79 -2.82
CA GLU A 29 -4.96 12.86 -3.73
C GLU A 29 -4.71 13.87 -4.87
N ALA A 30 -4.16 15.04 -4.55
CA ALA A 30 -3.81 16.05 -5.55
C ALA A 30 -2.67 15.60 -6.49
N TRP A 31 -1.73 14.78 -5.99
CA TRP A 31 -0.69 14.17 -6.83
C TRP A 31 -1.19 12.96 -7.64
N GLY A 32 -2.40 12.45 -7.37
CA GLY A 32 -2.91 11.24 -8.01
C GLY A 32 -2.17 9.96 -7.60
N ALA A 33 -1.52 9.96 -6.43
CA ALA A 33 -0.74 8.83 -5.96
C ALA A 33 -1.64 7.77 -5.32
N GLY A 34 -1.76 6.59 -5.97
CA GLY A 34 -2.55 5.47 -5.46
C GLY A 34 -1.94 4.74 -4.24
N SER A 35 -0.74 5.13 -3.82
CA SER A 35 -0.04 4.56 -2.65
C SER A 35 0.55 5.67 -1.77
N ASN A 36 0.77 5.37 -0.49
CA ASN A 36 1.21 6.37 0.48
C ASN A 36 2.71 6.69 0.34
N LEU A 37 3.02 7.76 -0.40
CA LEU A 37 4.39 8.20 -0.70
C LEU A 37 5.19 8.70 0.53
N PHE A 38 4.50 9.12 1.60
CA PHE A 38 5.16 9.58 2.83
C PHE A 38 5.82 8.42 3.58
N HIS A 39 5.17 7.26 3.63
CA HIS A 39 5.75 6.06 4.24
C HIS A 39 6.90 5.47 3.41
N GLN A 40 6.91 5.71 2.11
CA GLN A 40 7.99 5.28 1.21
C GLN A 40 9.21 6.19 1.30
N GLY A 41 9.12 7.33 2.01
CA GLY A 41 10.19 8.32 2.12
C GLY A 41 10.40 9.17 0.86
N VAL A 42 9.49 9.09 -0.12
CA VAL A 42 9.58 9.85 -1.39
C VAL A 42 8.88 11.21 -1.27
N ALA A 43 7.90 11.33 -0.36
CA ALA A 43 7.25 12.58 -0.02
C ALA A 43 7.63 13.04 1.40
N LYS A 44 7.85 14.35 1.57
CA LYS A 44 8.19 14.99 2.84
C LYS A 44 7.37 16.27 3.06
N GLU A 45 7.10 16.58 4.33
CA GLU A 45 6.68 17.94 4.73
C GLU A 45 7.91 18.85 4.62
N THR A 46 7.75 20.04 4.05
CA THR A 46 8.86 20.96 3.77
C THR A 46 8.50 22.36 4.22
N ASP A 47 9.38 22.96 5.03
CA ASP A 47 9.24 24.32 5.57
C ASP A 47 10.06 25.37 4.79
N ASP A 48 10.59 25.01 3.62
CA ASP A 48 11.35 25.91 2.76
C ASP A 48 10.51 27.12 2.35
N LEU A 49 10.90 28.32 2.81
CA LEU A 49 10.12 29.55 2.69
C LEU A 49 9.71 29.88 1.25
N ASP A 50 10.57 29.60 0.28
CA ASP A 50 10.28 29.84 -1.15
C ASP A 50 9.19 28.91 -1.69
N VAL A 51 9.22 27.64 -1.28
CA VAL A 51 8.22 26.63 -1.66
C VAL A 51 6.90 26.92 -0.96
N VAL A 52 6.98 27.33 0.30
CA VAL A 52 5.82 27.74 1.09
C VAL A 52 5.15 28.96 0.48
N ALA A 53 5.90 30.02 0.15
CA ALA A 53 5.35 31.20 -0.47
C ALA A 53 4.68 30.90 -1.82
N ALA A 54 5.31 30.07 -2.65
CA ALA A 54 4.77 29.69 -3.95
C ALA A 54 3.47 28.88 -3.82
N THR A 55 3.44 27.89 -2.92
CA THR A 55 2.28 27.01 -2.72
C THR A 55 1.14 27.67 -1.94
N MET A 56 1.45 28.57 -0.99
CA MET A 56 0.45 29.36 -0.26
C MET A 56 -0.20 30.43 -1.13
N SER A 57 0.47 30.90 -2.19
CA SER A 57 -0.13 31.80 -3.17
C SER A 57 -1.25 31.11 -3.97
N LYS A 58 -1.21 29.78 -4.12
CA LYS A 58 -2.21 28.96 -4.82
C LYS A 58 -2.47 27.65 -4.06
N PRO A 59 -3.19 27.69 -2.93
CA PRO A 59 -3.42 26.50 -2.13
C PRO A 59 -4.24 25.46 -2.90
N GLY A 60 -3.89 24.19 -2.78
CA GLY A 60 -4.55 23.09 -3.51
C GLY A 60 -4.10 22.89 -4.96
N VAL A 61 -3.27 23.78 -5.53
CA VAL A 61 -2.68 23.59 -6.87
C VAL A 61 -1.33 22.91 -6.74
N VAL A 62 -1.11 21.87 -7.54
CA VAL A 62 0.18 21.18 -7.61
C VAL A 62 1.14 22.00 -8.48
N LEU A 63 2.14 22.60 -7.85
CA LEU A 63 3.24 23.23 -8.56
C LEU A 63 4.27 22.17 -8.93
N LYS A 64 4.84 22.30 -10.12
CA LYS A 64 5.80 21.37 -10.71
C LYS A 64 7.14 22.07 -10.95
N ARG A 65 8.21 21.28 -10.88
CA ARG A 65 9.58 21.68 -11.21
C ARG A 65 10.32 20.46 -11.78
N PRO A 66 11.22 20.60 -12.78
CA PRO A 66 12.03 19.47 -13.24
C PRO A 66 12.88 18.90 -12.10
N ALA A 67 12.83 17.58 -11.90
CA ALA A 67 13.54 16.87 -10.86
C ALA A 67 15.06 17.06 -11.01
N GLY A 68 15.73 17.46 -9.93
CA GLY A 68 17.16 17.76 -9.93
C GLY A 68 17.52 19.20 -10.36
N SER A 69 16.55 20.06 -10.62
CA SER A 69 16.78 21.50 -10.81
C SER A 69 16.52 22.28 -9.51
N ASN A 70 17.31 23.33 -9.26
CA ASN A 70 17.06 24.31 -8.19
C ASN A 70 16.10 25.42 -8.65
N GLY A 71 15.32 25.17 -9.70
CA GLY A 71 14.35 26.13 -10.24
C GLY A 71 13.22 26.45 -9.26
N ARG A 72 12.47 27.51 -9.55
CA ARG A 72 11.25 27.85 -8.80
C ARG A 72 10.10 26.90 -9.18
N PHE A 73 9.22 26.61 -8.23
CA PHE A 73 8.00 25.83 -8.48
C PHE A 73 6.97 26.66 -9.26
N ALA A 74 6.45 26.12 -10.38
CA ALA A 74 5.49 26.79 -11.24
C ALA A 74 4.32 25.85 -11.61
N GLU A 75 3.16 26.38 -11.97
CA GLU A 75 1.95 25.60 -12.31
C GLU A 75 2.15 24.75 -13.58
N GLN A 76 2.96 25.25 -14.51
CA GLN A 76 3.44 24.54 -15.69
C GLN A 76 4.98 24.63 -15.69
N SER A 77 5.65 23.55 -15.31
CA SER A 77 7.06 23.39 -15.63
C SER A 77 7.18 22.51 -16.85
N ASP A 78 7.36 23.13 -18.01
CA ASP A 78 7.74 22.36 -19.18
C ASP A 78 9.13 21.75 -18.93
N LEU A 79 9.30 20.49 -19.35
CA LEU A 79 10.64 19.93 -19.48
C LEU A 79 11.44 20.85 -20.40
N PRO A 80 12.74 21.10 -20.13
CA PRO A 80 13.60 21.72 -21.12
C PRO A 80 13.48 20.91 -22.41
N SER A 81 12.80 21.47 -23.41
CA SER A 81 12.73 20.90 -24.76
C SER A 81 14.12 20.95 -25.42
N ASP A 82 15.03 21.69 -24.82
CA ASP A 82 16.43 21.75 -25.15
C ASP A 82 17.26 21.12 -24.02
N LEU A 83 17.72 19.88 -24.25
CA LEU A 83 18.84 19.31 -23.50
C LEU A 83 20.13 20.05 -23.91
N GLY A 84 20.27 21.29 -23.47
CA GLY A 84 21.55 22.01 -23.43
C GLY A 84 21.59 23.41 -24.06
N SER A 85 21.04 24.41 -23.35
CA SER A 85 21.71 25.72 -23.21
C SER A 85 21.09 26.54 -22.08
N GLY A 86 21.64 26.37 -20.88
CA GLY A 86 21.56 27.39 -19.84
C GLY A 86 22.58 28.50 -20.15
N GLU A 87 22.07 29.73 -20.15
CA GLU A 87 22.68 31.01 -20.47
C GLU A 87 24.16 31.21 -20.09
N ASN A 88 24.95 31.60 -21.10
CA ASN A 88 25.80 32.80 -21.03
C ASN A 88 26.15 33.25 -22.45
N GLY A 89 25.70 34.45 -22.82
CA GLY A 89 26.34 35.30 -23.84
C GLY A 89 26.36 34.80 -25.29
N VAL A 90 25.48 35.38 -26.11
CA VAL A 90 25.69 35.78 -27.52
C VAL A 90 26.86 35.09 -28.23
N ARG A 91 26.65 34.05 -29.05
CA ARG A 91 27.40 33.82 -30.30
C ARG A 91 26.57 33.08 -31.36
N ARG A 92 26.54 33.71 -32.54
CA ARG A 92 25.93 33.25 -33.80
C ARG A 92 26.39 31.86 -34.22
N GLY A 93 25.51 31.21 -35.00
CA GLY A 93 25.57 29.83 -35.41
C GLY A 93 26.92 29.33 -35.94
N ARG A 94 27.28 28.14 -35.47
CA ARG A 94 28.19 27.24 -36.19
C ARG A 94 27.59 25.84 -36.09
N GLN A 95 27.12 25.32 -37.22
CA GLN A 95 26.63 23.96 -37.32
C GLN A 95 27.73 22.99 -36.85
N ARG A 96 27.44 22.21 -35.81
CA ARG A 96 28.27 21.05 -35.43
C ARG A 96 28.07 19.95 -36.48
N PRO A 97 29.15 19.30 -36.98
CA PRO A 97 29.00 18.15 -37.86
C PRO A 97 28.31 17.00 -37.10
N LYS A 98 27.32 16.36 -37.74
CA LYS A 98 26.62 15.19 -37.20
C LYS A 98 27.65 14.09 -36.91
N PRO A 99 27.65 13.47 -35.71
CA PRO A 99 28.52 12.33 -35.45
C PRO A 99 28.20 11.21 -36.43
N ALA A 100 29.21 10.71 -37.14
CA ALA A 100 29.06 9.55 -38.00
C ALA A 100 28.47 8.39 -37.19
N LYS A 101 27.41 7.76 -37.72
CA LYS A 101 26.81 6.56 -37.12
C LYS A 101 27.91 5.49 -37.03
N ARG A 102 28.43 5.25 -35.82
CA ARG A 102 29.33 4.12 -35.56
C ARG A 102 28.57 2.86 -35.92
N ALA A 103 29.09 2.07 -36.87
CA ALA A 103 28.51 0.77 -37.19
C ALA A 103 28.50 -0.08 -35.91
N ALA A 104 27.37 -0.74 -35.63
CA ALA A 104 27.28 -1.64 -34.50
C ALA A 104 28.37 -2.72 -34.60
N PRO A 105 29.03 -3.07 -33.48
CA PRO A 105 30.05 -4.11 -33.48
C PRO A 105 29.44 -5.41 -34.02
N LYS A 106 30.09 -6.03 -35.02
CA LYS A 106 29.67 -7.31 -35.59
C LYS A 106 30.01 -8.40 -34.58
N ILE A 107 29.03 -8.80 -33.77
CA ILE A 107 29.15 -9.94 -32.85
C ILE A 107 29.33 -11.21 -33.70
N SER A 108 30.27 -12.07 -33.33
CA SER A 108 30.47 -13.33 -34.04
C SER A 108 29.27 -14.27 -33.85
N GLU A 109 28.95 -15.09 -34.84
CA GLU A 109 27.83 -16.04 -34.74
C GLU A 109 27.99 -17.03 -33.56
N ARG A 110 29.25 -17.35 -33.21
CA ARG A 110 29.58 -18.19 -32.04
C ARG A 110 29.23 -17.50 -30.72
N GLU A 111 29.50 -16.20 -30.59
CA GLU A 111 29.14 -15.41 -29.40
C GLU A 111 27.63 -15.25 -29.29
N ALA A 112 26.92 -15.04 -30.41
CA ALA A 112 25.46 -14.98 -30.43
C ALA A 112 24.82 -16.29 -29.95
N ARG A 113 25.32 -17.44 -30.42
CA ARG A 113 24.85 -18.77 -29.97
C ARG A 113 25.13 -19.02 -28.49
N LYS A 114 26.30 -18.60 -27.98
CA LYS A 114 26.64 -18.72 -26.55
C LYS A 114 25.71 -17.84 -25.69
N ALA A 115 25.49 -16.59 -26.08
CA ALA A 115 24.59 -15.68 -25.39
C ALA A 115 23.15 -16.21 -25.36
N ALA A 116 22.67 -16.81 -26.46
CA ALA A 116 21.36 -17.46 -26.49
C ALA A 116 21.25 -18.65 -25.53
N ALA A 117 22.28 -19.51 -25.48
CA ALA A 117 22.30 -20.65 -24.56
C ALA A 117 22.37 -20.22 -23.08
N ASP A 118 23.14 -19.18 -22.75
CA ASP A 118 23.22 -18.65 -21.39
C ASP A 118 21.90 -17.97 -20.98
N PHE A 119 21.23 -17.27 -21.90
CA PHE A 119 19.89 -16.74 -21.68
C PHE A 119 18.86 -17.84 -21.43
N GLU A 120 18.86 -18.92 -22.22
CA GLU A 120 17.93 -20.04 -22.02
C GLU A 120 18.14 -20.73 -20.66
N LYS A 121 19.40 -20.93 -20.25
CA LYS A 121 19.72 -21.47 -18.91
C LYS A 121 19.19 -20.55 -17.81
N GLU A 122 19.40 -19.25 -17.93
CA GLU A 122 18.94 -18.27 -16.95
C GLU A 122 17.41 -18.23 -16.89
N GLN A 123 16.72 -18.30 -18.03
CA GLN A 123 15.26 -18.43 -18.09
C GLN A 123 14.78 -19.69 -17.35
N LYS A 124 15.37 -20.85 -17.64
CA LYS A 124 15.03 -22.11 -16.94
C LYS A 124 15.26 -22.01 -15.43
N ARG A 125 16.34 -21.35 -14.98
CA ARG A 125 16.59 -21.13 -13.55
C ARG A 125 15.50 -20.27 -12.91
N ARG A 126 15.16 -19.14 -13.53
CA ARG A 126 14.10 -18.25 -13.04
C ARG A 126 12.75 -18.95 -13.02
N ASP A 127 12.44 -19.75 -14.03
CA ASP A 127 11.18 -20.48 -14.11
C ASP A 127 11.10 -21.55 -13.01
N ALA A 128 12.19 -22.28 -12.77
CA ALA A 128 12.29 -23.24 -11.69
C ALA A 128 12.14 -22.56 -10.31
N GLU A 129 12.74 -21.38 -10.13
CA GLU A 129 12.60 -20.58 -8.91
C GLU A 129 11.16 -20.12 -8.70
N ARG A 130 10.50 -19.57 -9.73
CA ARG A 130 9.09 -19.17 -9.65
C ARG A 130 8.19 -20.35 -9.32
N ARG A 131 8.42 -21.53 -9.92
CA ARG A 131 7.67 -22.75 -9.58
C ARG A 131 7.89 -23.18 -8.14
N ARG A 132 9.13 -23.14 -7.64
CA ARG A 132 9.45 -23.47 -6.25
C ARG A 132 8.77 -22.50 -5.29
N GLU A 133 8.80 -21.21 -5.59
CA GLU A 133 8.15 -20.18 -4.80
C GLU A 133 6.63 -20.36 -4.77
N GLN A 134 6.01 -20.65 -5.91
CA GLN A 134 4.57 -20.94 -5.98
C GLN A 134 4.20 -22.16 -5.13
N VAL A 135 4.95 -23.26 -5.25
CA VAL A 135 4.72 -24.46 -4.44
C VAL A 135 4.93 -24.18 -2.95
N ALA A 136 5.94 -23.38 -2.59
CA ALA A 136 6.17 -22.97 -1.20
C ALA A 136 5.00 -22.13 -0.66
N ARG A 137 4.52 -21.14 -1.43
CA ARG A 137 3.37 -20.30 -1.08
C ARG A 137 2.09 -21.13 -0.93
N GLU A 138 1.84 -22.09 -1.81
CA GLU A 138 0.69 -22.99 -1.69
C GLU A 138 0.77 -23.89 -0.46
N ARG A 139 1.95 -24.44 -0.17
CA ARG A 139 2.18 -25.25 1.04
C ARG A 139 1.96 -24.43 2.30
N GLU A 140 2.46 -23.20 2.33
CA GLU A 140 2.24 -22.29 3.43
C GLU A 140 0.76 -21.94 3.58
N ARG A 141 0.06 -21.64 2.48
CA ARG A 141 -1.38 -21.38 2.49
C ARG A 141 -2.15 -22.57 3.06
N LYS A 142 -1.89 -23.79 2.58
CA LYS A 142 -2.50 -25.02 3.10
C LYS A 142 -2.18 -25.25 4.58
N ARG A 143 -0.98 -24.92 5.03
CA ARG A 143 -0.61 -25.02 6.45
C ARG A 143 -1.41 -24.04 7.30
N ARG A 144 -1.55 -22.79 6.85
CA ARG A 144 -2.36 -21.76 7.52
C ARG A 144 -3.84 -22.17 7.56
N GLU A 145 -4.41 -22.60 6.44
CA GLU A 145 -5.79 -23.09 6.33
C GLU A 145 -6.05 -24.28 7.29
N ARG A 146 -5.11 -25.23 7.39
CA ARG A 146 -5.22 -26.35 8.33
C ARG A 146 -5.16 -25.90 9.78
N ALA A 147 -4.29 -24.93 10.10
CA ALA A 147 -4.19 -24.40 11.45
C ALA A 147 -5.47 -23.65 11.85
N THR A 148 -6.02 -22.83 10.95
CA THR A 148 -7.30 -22.12 11.18
C THR A 148 -8.46 -23.11 11.31
N ALA A 149 -8.55 -24.11 10.43
CA ALA A 149 -9.60 -25.12 10.51
C ALA A 149 -9.52 -25.93 11.82
N LYS A 150 -8.31 -26.28 12.28
CA LYS A 150 -8.12 -26.96 13.57
C LYS A 150 -8.55 -26.07 14.74
N ALA A 151 -8.23 -24.77 14.71
CA ALA A 151 -8.63 -23.84 15.75
C ALA A 151 -10.16 -23.67 15.79
N GLN A 152 -10.81 -23.51 14.63
CA GLN A 152 -12.28 -23.46 14.54
C GLN A 152 -12.93 -24.74 15.05
N ALA A 153 -12.46 -25.91 14.63
CA ALA A 153 -13.00 -27.18 15.11
C ALA A 153 -12.86 -27.34 16.64
N ALA A 154 -11.78 -26.85 17.24
CA ALA A 154 -11.62 -26.84 18.69
C ALA A 154 -12.61 -25.89 19.39
N LEU A 155 -12.83 -24.70 18.82
CA LEU A 155 -13.82 -23.75 19.32
C LEU A 155 -15.25 -24.32 19.22
N ASP A 156 -15.62 -24.88 18.07
CA ASP A 156 -16.94 -25.47 17.85
C ASP A 156 -17.19 -26.63 18.82
N LYS A 157 -16.17 -27.46 19.08
CA LYS A 157 -16.25 -28.54 20.07
C LYS A 157 -16.48 -27.99 21.48
N ALA A 158 -15.69 -26.99 21.89
CA ALA A 158 -15.84 -26.36 23.20
C ALA A 158 -17.21 -25.70 23.37
N GLN A 159 -17.72 -25.05 22.31
CA GLN A 159 -19.04 -24.43 22.31
C GLN A 159 -20.15 -25.48 22.48
N ARG A 160 -20.10 -26.60 21.75
CA ARG A 160 -21.07 -27.69 21.92
C ARG A 160 -21.04 -28.31 23.31
N GLU A 161 -19.85 -28.50 23.88
CA GLU A 161 -19.72 -28.99 25.26
C GLU A 161 -20.28 -27.99 26.26
N HIS A 162 -20.07 -26.70 26.04
CA HIS A 162 -20.66 -25.65 26.86
C HIS A 162 -22.19 -25.61 26.76
N GLU A 163 -22.73 -25.61 25.54
CA GLU A 163 -24.17 -25.63 25.26
C GLU A 163 -24.84 -26.85 25.91
N ARG A 164 -24.22 -28.03 25.83
CA ARG A 164 -24.72 -29.23 26.50
C ARG A 164 -24.78 -29.06 28.01
N LYS A 165 -23.69 -28.60 28.64
CA LYS A 165 -23.67 -28.35 30.08
C LYS A 165 -24.67 -27.27 30.50
N ALA A 166 -24.81 -26.22 29.70
CA ALA A 166 -25.79 -25.16 29.95
C ALA A 166 -27.22 -25.70 29.85
N ALA A 167 -27.51 -26.57 28.88
CA ALA A 167 -28.81 -27.21 28.75
C ALA A 167 -29.11 -28.15 29.93
N ASP A 168 -28.12 -28.92 30.40
CA ASP A 168 -28.27 -29.79 31.57
C ASP A 168 -28.59 -28.95 32.84
N ILE A 169 -27.86 -27.85 33.07
CA ILE A 169 -28.13 -26.91 34.17
C ILE A 169 -29.52 -26.29 34.04
N GLN A 170 -29.91 -25.88 32.83
CA GLN A 170 -31.22 -25.28 32.60
C GLN A 170 -32.35 -26.28 32.92
N ALA A 171 -32.18 -27.55 32.55
CA ALA A 171 -33.14 -28.60 32.89
C ALA A 171 -33.24 -28.82 34.41
N GLU A 172 -32.12 -28.74 35.14
CA GLU A 172 -32.11 -28.81 36.61
C GLU A 172 -32.84 -27.61 37.23
N VAL A 173 -32.60 -26.40 36.73
CA VAL A 173 -33.30 -25.18 37.16
C VAL A 173 -34.81 -25.33 36.96
N GLU A 174 -35.25 -25.77 35.77
CA GLU A 174 -36.67 -25.99 35.49
C GLU A 174 -37.29 -27.05 36.40
N ALA A 175 -36.55 -28.11 36.72
CA ALA A 175 -37.01 -29.14 37.66
C ALA A 175 -37.13 -28.59 39.08
N LEU A 176 -36.19 -27.76 39.54
CA LEU A 176 -36.25 -27.09 40.84
C LEU A 176 -37.41 -26.08 40.90
N GLU A 177 -37.63 -25.30 39.85
CA GLU A 177 -38.77 -24.39 39.76
C GLU A 177 -40.10 -25.14 39.87
N LYS A 178 -40.25 -26.27 39.17
CA LYS A 178 -41.46 -27.10 39.27
C LYS A 178 -41.67 -27.62 40.68
N ARG A 179 -40.60 -28.02 41.38
CA ARG A 179 -40.67 -28.47 42.78
C ARG A 179 -41.04 -27.31 43.72
N SER A 180 -40.46 -26.13 43.51
CA SER A 180 -40.80 -24.93 44.29
C SER A 180 -42.29 -24.61 44.16
N ARG A 181 -42.80 -24.54 42.92
CA ARG A 181 -44.23 -24.27 42.66
C ARG A 181 -45.14 -25.32 43.30
N ALA A 182 -44.75 -26.59 43.27
CA ALA A 182 -45.52 -27.66 43.90
C ALA A 182 -45.57 -27.54 45.43
N GLU A 183 -44.48 -27.10 46.08
CA GLU A 183 -44.47 -26.83 47.53
C GLU A 183 -45.31 -25.59 47.87
N ASP A 184 -45.20 -24.53 47.07
CA ASP A 184 -46.02 -23.32 47.21
C ASP A 184 -47.52 -23.67 47.12
N ASP A 185 -47.93 -24.43 46.09
CA ASP A 185 -49.31 -24.91 45.91
C ASP A 185 -49.78 -25.77 47.10
N ARG A 186 -48.89 -26.64 47.62
CA ARG A 186 -49.20 -27.49 48.77
C ARG A 186 -49.35 -26.66 50.05
N TRP A 187 -48.53 -25.64 50.23
CA TRP A 187 -48.59 -24.72 51.36
C TRP A 187 -49.84 -23.84 51.31
N GLU A 188 -50.21 -23.31 50.14
CA GLU A 188 -51.45 -22.54 49.96
C GLU A 188 -52.67 -23.39 50.33
N LYS A 189 -52.76 -24.62 49.82
CA LYS A 189 -53.85 -25.56 50.19
C LYS A 189 -53.89 -25.86 51.68
N GLN A 190 -52.75 -25.91 52.36
CA GLN A 190 -52.70 -26.09 53.81
C GLN A 190 -53.16 -24.83 54.54
N ARG A 191 -52.74 -23.65 54.08
CA ARG A 191 -53.17 -22.36 54.65
C ARG A 191 -54.67 -22.13 54.53
N GLU A 192 -55.29 -22.55 53.44
CA GLU A 192 -56.76 -22.45 53.28
C GLU A 192 -57.54 -23.38 54.21
N ARG A 193 -56.90 -24.42 54.74
CA ARG A 193 -57.53 -25.39 55.67
C ARG A 193 -57.38 -25.00 57.14
N LEU A 194 -56.48 -24.08 57.46
CA LEU A 194 -56.23 -23.58 58.82
C LEU A 194 -57.06 -22.33 59.07
#